data_AF-U6M8F2-F1
#
_entry.id   AF-U6M8F2-F1
#
_cell.length_a   1.000
_cell.length_b   1.000
_cell.length_c   1.000
_cell.angle_alpha   90.00
_cell.angle_beta   90.00
_cell.angle_gamma   90.00
#
_symmetry.space_group_name_H-M   'P 1'
#
loop_
_entity.id
_entity.type
_entity.pdbx_description
1 polymer ?
#
loop_
_entity_poly.entity_id
_entity_poly.type
_entity_poly.pdbx_seq_one_letter_code
_entity_poly.pdbx_strand_id
1 'polypeptide(L)'
;MPPSESAEEPKEPAECDQGAAAAAAPCNSMPSASGEPCGGRDSSVSLDVKGMVVAKSVAGEETVRLISSEGKALEVPVHIAEECELLKRLLSGSFAESKTRVFQLQNIRHNVLCKAIEYLRRRHQWREDGGAPLEFEIETEMAVDLLIAADYLGMK
;
A
#
# COMPACT_ATOMS: atom_id res chain seq x y z
N MET A 1 -26.73 55.08 -11.47
CA MET A 1 -28.04 54.46 -11.19
C MET A 1 -27.79 52.97 -10.94
N PRO A 2 -28.19 52.46 -9.76
CA PRO A 2 -28.07 51.07 -9.26
C PRO A 2 -29.25 50.21 -9.81
N PRO A 3 -29.53 48.92 -9.44
CA PRO A 3 -29.28 48.17 -8.19
C PRO A 3 -28.61 46.78 -8.39
N SER A 4 -27.88 46.17 -7.43
CA SER A 4 -28.28 45.65 -6.09
C SER A 4 -29.41 44.63 -6.12
N GLU A 5 -29.07 43.35 -5.97
CA GLU A 5 -29.97 42.24 -5.61
C GLU A 5 -29.02 41.18 -5.00
N SER A 6 -28.85 40.95 -3.69
CA SER A 6 -29.77 40.77 -2.54
C SER A 6 -30.78 39.65 -2.73
N ALA A 7 -30.52 38.52 -2.04
CA ALA A 7 -31.45 37.51 -1.49
C ALA A 7 -30.82 36.11 -1.65
N GLU A 8 -30.89 35.14 -0.75
CA GLU A 8 -31.30 35.01 0.65
C GLU A 8 -30.95 33.54 1.00
N GLU A 9 -30.53 33.28 2.24
CA GLU A 9 -30.51 31.95 2.90
C GLU A 9 -31.95 31.39 3.03
N PRO A 10 -32.30 30.27 3.73
CA PRO A 10 -31.52 29.21 4.39
C PRO A 10 -32.08 27.79 4.11
N LYS A 11 -31.57 26.73 4.78
CA LYS A 11 -32.39 25.75 5.56
C LYS A 11 -31.58 24.50 5.99
N GLU A 12 -31.10 24.53 7.24
CA GLU A 12 -30.93 23.35 8.11
C GLU A 12 -32.32 22.80 8.57
N PRO A 13 -32.46 21.77 9.43
CA PRO A 13 -31.61 20.61 9.78
C PRO A 13 -32.40 19.28 9.72
N ALA A 14 -31.75 18.13 9.94
CA ALA A 14 -32.41 16.97 10.54
C ALA A 14 -31.40 16.02 11.21
N GLU A 15 -31.41 16.03 12.54
CA GLU A 15 -30.97 14.95 13.42
C GLU A 15 -31.75 13.65 13.14
N CYS A 16 -31.09 12.51 13.34
CA CYS A 16 -31.74 11.32 13.92
C CYS A 16 -30.70 10.55 14.74
N ASP A 17 -30.91 10.67 16.04
CA ASP A 17 -30.38 9.88 17.15
C ASP A 17 -30.90 8.42 17.13
N GLN A 18 -30.31 7.59 17.99
CA GLN A 18 -30.73 6.23 18.44
C GLN A 18 -30.14 5.05 17.63
N GLY A 19 -29.60 3.98 18.25
CA GLY A 19 -29.76 3.54 19.64
C GLY A 19 -28.82 2.40 20.04
N ALA A 20 -28.92 2.09 21.32
CA ALA A 20 -28.11 1.18 22.14
C ALA A 20 -28.40 -0.32 21.95
N ALA A 21 -27.54 -1.15 22.55
CA ALA A 21 -27.74 -2.48 23.18
C ALA A 21 -26.61 -3.45 22.76
N ALA A 22 -25.70 -3.93 23.62
CA ALA A 22 -25.80 -4.73 24.86
C ALA A 22 -25.50 -6.23 24.63
N ALA A 23 -24.60 -6.76 25.49
CA ALA A 23 -24.42 -8.18 25.88
C ALA A 23 -23.92 -9.17 24.79
N ALA A 24 -23.15 -10.24 25.05
CA ALA A 24 -22.75 -10.95 26.25
C ALA A 24 -21.47 -11.80 25.99
N ALA A 25 -20.60 -11.94 26.98
CA ALA A 25 -19.76 -13.13 27.18
C ALA A 25 -20.61 -14.21 27.92
N PRO A 26 -20.33 -15.53 27.83
CA PRO A 26 -19.33 -16.13 28.72
C PRO A 26 -18.64 -17.46 28.28
N CYS A 27 -17.55 -17.76 29.01
CA CYS A 27 -17.01 -19.01 29.57
C CYS A 27 -16.56 -20.24 28.73
N ASN A 28 -15.27 -20.59 28.99
CA ASN A 28 -14.67 -21.90 29.34
C ASN A 28 -14.98 -23.17 28.53
N SER A 29 -13.91 -23.87 28.10
CA SER A 29 -13.43 -25.09 28.78
C SER A 29 -12.13 -25.64 28.13
N MET A 30 -11.20 -26.06 28.99
CA MET A 30 -10.03 -26.91 28.67
C MET A 30 -10.50 -28.32 28.24
N PRO A 31 -9.62 -29.12 27.59
CA PRO A 31 -8.88 -30.13 28.37
C PRO A 31 -7.43 -30.37 27.93
N SER A 32 -6.63 -30.77 28.92
CA SER A 32 -5.29 -31.35 28.83
C SER A 32 -5.31 -32.74 28.15
N ALA A 33 -4.28 -33.05 27.36
CA ALA A 33 -3.80 -34.42 27.22
C ALA A 33 -2.32 -34.45 26.77
N SER A 34 -1.56 -35.23 27.52
CA SER A 34 -0.11 -35.43 27.49
C SER A 34 0.35 -36.33 26.33
N GLY A 35 1.61 -36.20 25.91
CA GLY A 35 2.29 -37.22 25.09
C GLY A 35 3.64 -36.76 24.50
N GLU A 36 4.74 -37.10 25.17
CA GLU A 36 6.10 -37.22 24.58
C GLU A 36 6.17 -38.53 23.73
N PRO A 37 7.28 -38.96 23.05
CA PRO A 37 8.62 -38.38 22.87
C PRO A 37 9.25 -38.53 21.44
N CYS A 38 10.49 -37.99 21.30
CA CYS A 38 11.64 -38.42 20.48
C CYS A 38 11.54 -38.73 18.96
N GLY A 39 12.42 -38.09 18.16
CA GLY A 39 12.94 -38.69 16.92
C GLY A 39 13.47 -37.67 15.90
N GLY A 40 14.79 -37.46 15.86
CA GLY A 40 15.42 -36.51 14.94
C GLY A 40 15.49 -36.95 13.47
N ARG A 41 15.89 -36.02 12.60
CA ARG A 41 17.04 -36.15 11.68
C ARG A 41 17.23 -34.86 10.88
N ASP A 42 18.51 -34.54 10.78
CA ASP A 42 19.16 -33.51 9.98
C ASP A 42 18.69 -33.50 8.51
N SER A 43 18.39 -32.31 8.00
CA SER A 43 18.52 -31.97 6.58
C SER A 43 18.61 -30.46 6.45
N SER A 44 19.86 -30.01 6.41
CA SER A 44 20.30 -28.72 5.91
C SER A 44 19.60 -28.34 4.60
N VAL A 45 18.71 -27.34 4.67
CA VAL A 45 18.34 -26.51 3.52
C VAL A 45 18.90 -25.12 3.76
N SER A 46 20.09 -24.88 3.22
CA SER A 46 20.63 -23.53 3.05
C SER A 46 19.77 -22.82 2.02
N LEU A 47 18.71 -22.17 2.49
CA LEU A 47 18.01 -21.15 1.73
C LEU A 47 18.78 -19.86 1.94
N ASP A 48 19.71 -19.60 1.02
CA ASP A 48 20.28 -18.28 0.78
C ASP A 48 19.17 -17.33 0.30
N VAL A 49 18.27 -16.96 1.21
CA VAL A 49 17.43 -15.78 1.04
C VAL A 49 18.33 -14.60 1.37
N LYS A 50 19.04 -14.12 0.35
CA LYS A 50 19.72 -12.84 0.33
C LYS A 50 18.65 -11.74 0.37
N GLY A 51 18.06 -11.58 1.55
CA GLY A 51 17.12 -10.52 1.90
C GLY A 51 17.86 -9.20 1.85
N MET A 52 17.83 -8.56 0.69
CA MET A 52 18.28 -7.18 0.52
C MET A 52 17.24 -6.25 1.15
N VAL A 53 17.40 -6.06 2.45
CA VAL A 53 16.81 -4.97 3.21
C VAL A 53 17.39 -3.65 2.70
N VAL A 54 16.57 -2.87 2.01
CA VAL A 54 16.82 -1.42 1.85
C VAL A 54 15.55 -0.66 2.21
N ALA A 55 15.21 -0.70 3.50
CA ALA A 55 14.40 0.34 4.12
C ALA A 55 15.33 1.49 4.52
N LYS A 56 15.70 2.35 3.56
CA LYS A 56 16.30 3.65 3.85
C LYS A 56 15.15 4.58 4.26
N SER A 57 14.83 4.61 5.55
CA SER A 57 13.85 5.53 6.13
C SER A 57 14.41 6.95 6.11
N VAL A 58 13.90 7.78 5.21
CA VAL A 58 14.06 9.24 5.27
C VAL A 58 13.07 9.75 6.31
N ALA A 59 13.61 10.20 7.44
CA ALA A 59 12.84 10.67 8.59
C ALA A 59 12.22 12.04 8.30
N GLY A 60 10.90 12.07 8.10
CA GLY A 60 10.10 13.31 8.02
C GLY A 60 9.09 13.36 6.89
N GLU A 61 9.14 12.45 5.93
CA GLU A 61 8.26 12.47 4.76
C GLU A 61 7.06 11.56 4.95
N GLU A 62 5.88 12.04 4.55
CA GLU A 62 4.66 11.25 4.57
C GLU A 62 4.82 10.00 3.70
N THR A 63 4.54 8.83 4.28
CA THR A 63 4.66 7.52 3.62
C THR A 63 3.31 6.88 3.40
N VAL A 64 3.24 6.02 2.39
CA VAL A 64 2.11 5.14 2.07
C VAL A 64 2.55 3.69 2.18
N ARG A 65 1.64 2.83 2.61
CA ARG A 65 1.85 1.39 2.72
C ARG A 65 1.12 0.68 1.57
N LEU A 66 1.87 0.05 0.69
CA LEU A 66 1.35 -0.75 -0.40
C LEU A 66 1.42 -2.22 -0.01
N ILE A 67 0.28 -2.90 0.03
CA ILE A 67 0.19 -4.32 0.38
C ILE A 67 0.06 -5.11 -0.93
N SER A 68 1.00 -6.00 -1.20
CA SER A 68 0.94 -6.88 -2.38
C SER A 68 -0.13 -7.97 -2.22
N SER A 69 -0.39 -8.72 -3.29
CA SER A 69 -1.31 -9.87 -3.29
C SER A 69 -0.91 -10.97 -2.30
N GLU A 70 0.36 -11.03 -1.92
CA GLU A 70 0.90 -11.97 -0.92
C GLU A 70 0.74 -11.45 0.53
N GLY A 71 0.15 -10.27 0.73
CA GLY A 71 0.02 -9.63 2.04
C GLY A 71 1.31 -8.96 2.53
N LYS A 72 2.35 -8.84 1.69
CA LYS A 72 3.60 -8.17 2.06
C LYS A 72 3.45 -6.66 1.89
N ALA A 73 3.63 -5.92 2.98
CA ALA A 73 3.56 -4.47 2.98
C ALA A 73 4.90 -3.85 2.58
N LEU A 74 4.85 -2.80 1.75
CA LEU A 74 5.99 -2.03 1.29
C LEU A 74 5.73 -0.55 1.52
N GLU A 75 6.68 0.13 2.18
CA GLU A 75 6.58 1.56 2.49
C GLU A 75 7.23 2.40 1.39
N VAL A 76 6.46 3.35 0.87
CA VAL A 76 6.87 4.26 -0.20
C VAL A 76 6.57 5.69 0.24
N PRO A 77 7.48 6.65 0.04
CA PRO A 77 7.17 8.05 0.27
C PRO A 77 6.10 8.56 -0.71
N VAL A 78 5.24 9.46 -0.24
CA VAL A 78 4.10 9.98 -1.02
C VAL A 78 4.54 10.64 -2.32
N HIS A 79 5.63 11.42 -2.31
CA HIS A 79 6.13 12.10 -3.52
C HIS A 79 6.46 11.11 -4.66
N ILE A 80 6.92 9.89 -4.34
CA ILE A 80 7.12 8.83 -5.33
C ILE A 80 5.81 8.13 -5.69
N ALA A 81 4.90 7.96 -4.73
CA ALA A 81 3.60 7.32 -4.98
C ALA A 81 2.70 8.16 -5.91
N GLU A 82 2.80 9.49 -5.83
CA GLU A 82 2.04 10.43 -6.67
C GLU A 82 2.44 10.39 -8.15
N GLU A 83 3.56 9.76 -8.48
CA GLU A 83 3.96 9.49 -9.86
C GLU A 83 3.06 8.48 -10.57
N CYS A 84 2.35 7.66 -9.80
CA CYS A 84 1.31 6.78 -10.32
C CYS A 84 -0.04 7.51 -10.32
N GLU A 85 -0.71 7.52 -11.47
CA GLU A 85 -2.03 8.15 -11.59
C GLU A 85 -3.06 7.49 -10.65
N LEU A 86 -3.00 6.16 -10.50
CA LEU A 86 -3.91 5.44 -9.60
C LEU A 86 -3.72 5.89 -8.15
N LEU A 87 -2.48 5.83 -7.65
CA LEU A 87 -2.17 6.19 -6.26
C LEU A 87 -2.43 7.68 -5.99
N LYS A 88 -2.14 8.56 -6.96
CA LYS A 88 -2.47 9.98 -6.88
C LYS A 88 -3.97 10.21 -6.72
N ARG A 89 -4.80 9.52 -7.52
CA ARG A 89 -6.27 9.60 -7.42
C ARG A 89 -6.77 9.08 -6.07
N LEU A 90 -6.20 7.98 -5.59
CA LEU A 90 -6.55 7.41 -4.30
C LEU A 90 -6.14 8.31 -3.13
N LEU A 91 -4.97 8.94 -3.19
CA LEU A 91 -4.49 9.89 -2.17
C LEU A 91 -5.27 11.20 -2.18
N SER A 92 -5.66 11.69 -3.35
CA SER A 92 -6.44 12.94 -3.51
C SER A 92 -7.93 12.75 -3.22
N GLY A 93 -8.41 11.51 -3.17
CA GLY A 93 -9.81 11.18 -2.90
C GLY A 93 -10.21 11.43 -1.44
N SER A 94 -11.53 11.44 -1.19
CA SER A 94 -12.10 11.45 0.16
C SER A 94 -12.44 10.03 0.66
N PHE A 95 -11.64 9.04 0.28
CA PHE A 95 -11.91 7.64 0.61
C PHE A 95 -11.19 7.25 1.91
N ALA A 96 -11.64 6.17 2.55
CA ALA A 96 -11.05 5.69 3.81
C ALA A 96 -9.54 5.37 3.64
N GLU A 97 -9.14 4.87 2.48
CA GLU A 97 -7.76 4.56 2.13
C GLU A 97 -6.86 5.80 2.03
N SER A 98 -7.40 6.95 1.61
CA SER A 98 -6.71 8.24 1.61
C SER A 98 -6.33 8.66 3.04
N LYS A 99 -7.19 8.31 4.01
CA LYS A 99 -7.02 8.63 5.44
C LYS A 99 -6.09 7.63 6.15
N THR A 100 -6.16 6.35 5.79
CA THR A 100 -5.29 5.31 6.37
C THR A 100 -3.93 5.20 5.68
N ARG A 101 -3.80 5.68 4.43
CA ARG A 101 -2.61 5.57 3.57
C ARG A 101 -2.12 4.15 3.37
N VAL A 102 -3.05 3.19 3.44
CA VAL A 102 -2.80 1.77 3.21
C VAL A 102 -3.60 1.34 1.99
N PHE A 103 -2.90 0.88 0.94
CA PHE A 103 -3.50 0.45 -0.32
C PHE A 103 -3.23 -1.03 -0.56
N GLN A 104 -4.28 -1.80 -0.86
CA GLN A 104 -4.17 -3.24 -1.11
C GLN A 104 -4.18 -3.54 -2.60
N LEU A 105 -3.05 -3.99 -3.12
CA LEU A 105 -2.83 -4.33 -4.53
C LEU A 105 -2.96 -5.84 -4.72
N GLN A 106 -4.20 -6.32 -4.71
CA GLN A 106 -4.52 -7.77 -4.77
C GLN A 106 -4.11 -8.45 -6.09
N ASN A 107 -3.84 -7.68 -7.14
CA ASN A 107 -3.49 -8.20 -8.46
C ASN A 107 -1.98 -8.16 -8.77
N ILE A 108 -1.14 -7.70 -7.83
CA ILE A 108 0.29 -7.51 -8.07
C ILE A 108 1.10 -8.31 -7.04
N ARG A 109 1.94 -9.23 -7.54
CA ARG A 109 2.89 -10.00 -6.73
C ARG A 109 3.93 -9.08 -6.09
N HIS A 110 4.49 -9.49 -4.95
CA HIS A 110 5.45 -8.65 -4.22
C HIS A 110 6.68 -8.28 -5.06
N ASN A 111 7.28 -9.25 -5.76
CA ASN A 111 8.48 -9.01 -6.57
C ASN A 111 8.24 -7.97 -7.68
N VAL A 112 7.08 -8.04 -8.33
CA VAL A 112 6.67 -7.10 -9.38
C VAL A 112 6.45 -5.71 -8.79
N LEU A 113 5.78 -5.63 -7.63
CA LEU A 113 5.58 -4.37 -6.92
C LEU A 113 6.91 -3.73 -6.51
N CYS A 114 7.86 -4.50 -5.99
CA CYS A 114 9.20 -4.00 -5.65
C CYS A 114 9.89 -3.36 -6.86
N LYS A 115 9.89 -4.04 -8.01
CA LYS A 115 10.46 -3.54 -9.26
C LYS A 115 9.75 -2.29 -9.78
N ALA A 116 8.42 -2.27 -9.68
CA ALA A 116 7.60 -1.12 -10.07
C ALA A 116 7.95 0.12 -9.22
N ILE A 117 8.09 -0.02 -7.90
CA ILE A 117 8.51 1.08 -7.03
C ILE A 117 9.96 1.50 -7.28
N GLU A 118 10.85 0.54 -7.56
CA GLU A 118 12.22 0.81 -7.99
C GLU A 118 12.25 1.71 -9.23
N TYR A 119 11.39 1.42 -10.20
CA TYR A 119 11.22 2.23 -11.41
C TYR A 119 10.70 3.64 -11.09
N LEU A 120 9.67 3.78 -10.24
CA LEU A 120 9.14 5.10 -9.87
C LEU A 120 10.20 5.98 -9.19
N ARG A 121 10.99 5.40 -8.27
CA ARG A 121 12.09 6.11 -7.61
C ARG A 121 13.12 6.62 -8.61
N ARG A 122 13.52 5.77 -9.56
CA ARG A 122 14.44 6.18 -10.62
C ARG A 122 13.85 7.24 -11.54
N ARG A 123 12.58 7.11 -11.90
CA ARG A 123 11.87 8.07 -12.75
C ARG A 123 11.77 9.45 -12.09
N HIS A 124 11.54 9.49 -10.78
CA HIS A 124 11.56 10.73 -10.00
C HIS A 124 12.95 11.37 -9.99
N GLN A 125 13.98 10.60 -9.63
CA GLN A 125 15.38 11.06 -9.65
C GLN A 125 15.81 11.56 -11.03
N TRP A 126 15.39 10.88 -12.10
CA TRP A 126 15.70 11.28 -13.46
C TRP A 126 15.06 12.62 -13.85
N ARG A 127 13.85 12.90 -13.37
CA ARG A 127 13.19 14.20 -13.57
C ARG A 127 13.83 15.33 -12.75
N GLU A 128 14.24 15.05 -11.52
CA GLU A 128 14.83 16.06 -10.64
C GLU A 128 16.26 16.43 -11.05
N ASP A 129 17.14 15.43 -11.21
CA ASP A 129 18.56 15.63 -11.49
C ASP A 129 18.88 15.74 -12.99
N GLY A 130 17.90 15.50 -13.88
CA GLY A 130 18.13 15.43 -15.32
C GLY A 130 19.16 14.34 -15.70
N GLY A 131 19.25 13.29 -14.87
CA GLY A 131 20.36 12.36 -14.83
C GLY A 131 20.53 11.45 -16.07
N ALA A 132 21.64 10.72 -16.10
CA ALA A 132 21.93 9.76 -17.16
C ALA A 132 20.88 8.64 -17.23
N PRO A 133 20.56 8.12 -18.43
CA PRO A 133 19.69 6.96 -18.57
C PRO A 133 20.27 5.79 -17.78
N LEU A 134 19.56 5.35 -16.75
CA LEU A 134 19.96 4.20 -15.94
C LEU A 134 19.44 2.92 -16.59
N GLU A 135 20.31 1.95 -16.82
CA GLU A 135 19.89 0.61 -17.24
C GLU A 135 19.02 -0.02 -16.16
N PHE A 136 17.80 -0.40 -16.54
CA PHE A 136 16.84 -1.04 -15.67
C PHE A 136 16.73 -2.52 -16.07
N GLU A 137 17.41 -3.37 -15.32
CA GLU A 137 17.36 -4.82 -15.53
C GLU A 137 16.02 -5.38 -15.04
N ILE A 138 15.29 -5.99 -15.97
CA ILE A 138 14.04 -6.69 -15.73
C ILE A 138 14.25 -8.16 -16.11
N GLU A 139 13.97 -9.06 -15.18
CA GLU A 139 13.95 -10.50 -15.47
C GLU A 139 12.81 -10.82 -16.45
N THR A 140 13.11 -11.64 -17.46
CA THR A 140 12.15 -11.98 -18.52
C THR A 140 10.88 -12.62 -17.95
N GLU A 141 10.99 -13.39 -16.86
CA GLU A 141 9.87 -14.09 -16.22
C GLU A 141 8.86 -13.13 -15.57
N MET A 142 9.27 -11.92 -15.20
CA MET A 142 8.39 -10.91 -14.57
C MET A 142 8.05 -9.74 -15.49
N ALA A 143 8.61 -9.69 -16.71
CA ALA A 143 8.43 -8.56 -17.62
C ALA A 143 6.95 -8.35 -18.01
N VAL A 144 6.22 -9.44 -18.26
CA VAL A 144 4.80 -9.38 -18.61
C VAL A 144 3.96 -8.91 -17.41
N ASP A 145 4.22 -9.47 -16.23
CA ASP A 145 3.52 -9.04 -15.01
C ASP A 145 3.80 -7.57 -14.69
N LEU A 146 5.04 -7.11 -14.87
CA LEU A 146 5.42 -5.73 -14.65
C LEU A 146 4.75 -4.79 -15.66
N LEU A 147 4.59 -5.21 -16.91
CA LEU A 147 3.84 -4.45 -17.92
C LEU A 147 2.36 -4.29 -17.53
N ILE A 148 1.72 -5.38 -17.08
CA ILE A 148 0.33 -5.35 -16.61
C ILE A 148 0.20 -4.46 -15.37
N ALA A 149 1.13 -4.59 -14.42
CA ALA A 149 1.17 -3.77 -13.22
C ALA A 149 1.41 -2.29 -13.54
N ALA A 150 2.25 -1.97 -14.52
CA ALA A 150 2.52 -0.61 -14.96
C ALA A 150 1.26 0.06 -15.53
N ASP A 151 0.52 -0.63 -16.40
CA ASP A 151 -0.75 -0.12 -16.92
C ASP A 151 -1.79 0.04 -15.80
N TYR A 152 -1.91 -0.96 -14.92
CA TYR A 152 -2.82 -0.90 -13.77
C TYR A 152 -2.54 0.28 -12.83
N LEU A 153 -1.26 0.54 -12.54
CA LEU A 153 -0.82 1.65 -11.69
C LEU A 153 -0.88 3.01 -12.41
N GLY A 154 -1.13 3.01 -13.72
CA GLY A 154 -1.16 4.22 -14.54
C GLY A 154 0.23 4.82 -14.75
N MET A 155 1.26 3.98 -14.86
CA MET A 155 2.61 4.39 -15.25
C MET A 155 2.63 4.64 -16.76
N LYS A 156 2.24 5.84 -17.18
CA LYS A 156 2.41 6.32 -18.56
C LYS A 156 3.56 7.31 -18.67
#